data_AF-A0A0N1ICL8-F1
#
_entry.id   AF-A0A0N1ICL8-F1
#
_cell.length_a   1.000
_cell.length_b   1.000
_cell.length_c   1.000
_cell.angle_alpha   90.00
_cell.angle_beta   90.00
_cell.angle_gamma   90.00
#
_symmetry.space_group_name_H-M   'P 1'
#
loop_
_entity.id
_entity.type
_entity.pdbx_description
1 polymer ?
#
loop_
_entity_poly.entity_id
_entity_poly.type
_entity_poly.pdbx_seq_one_letter_code
_entity_poly.pdbx_strand_id
1 'polypeptide(L)'
;MVMISILHMTTDKSDLHDDISIFCNPTCPHKAGPTRSLPIQDPFARVRAFTTSLEELAARVQAAEAARASWRAPGDARDARAQLDAVSRARAQLPPLRRLADELRAQAQHLARDNVQLPDHLRARLDDLNARVSALSAGGEERARQLAGVARDGGAGAAQGFLAGSVRPPWERAVTPANVPYYIKLVSSAHHHAMDNT
;
A
#
# COMPACT_ATOMS: atom_id res chain seq x y z
N MET A 1 6.88 31.89 -46.05
CA MET A 1 6.47 32.60 -44.82
C MET A 1 5.08 32.08 -44.46
N VAL A 2 4.98 31.23 -43.44
CA VAL A 2 3.69 30.70 -42.97
C VAL A 2 3.25 31.60 -41.81
N MET A 3 2.13 32.30 -41.97
CA MET A 3 1.41 32.91 -40.86
C MET A 3 0.12 32.13 -40.68
N ILE A 4 0.06 31.32 -39.62
CA ILE A 4 -1.18 30.75 -39.10
C ILE A 4 -1.65 31.71 -38.00
N SER A 5 -2.81 32.34 -38.21
CA SER A 5 -3.55 33.05 -37.17
C SER A 5 -4.82 32.28 -36.84
N ILE A 6 -4.71 31.52 -35.75
CA ILE A 6 -5.64 31.35 -34.62
C ILE A 6 -7.12 31.71 -34.87
N LEU A 7 -8.02 30.74 -34.68
CA LEU A 7 -9.32 31.00 -34.08
C LEU A 7 -9.73 29.88 -33.11
N HIS A 8 -9.91 30.29 -31.86
CA HIS A 8 -10.71 29.76 -30.75
C HIS A 8 -11.65 28.57 -31.01
N MET A 9 -11.69 27.63 -30.05
CA MET A 9 -12.91 27.14 -29.36
C MET A 9 -12.48 26.27 -28.16
N THR A 10 -12.57 26.78 -26.93
CA THR A 10 -13.64 26.51 -25.96
C THR A 10 -13.84 25.02 -25.63
N THR A 11 -13.36 24.69 -24.43
CA THR A 11 -13.89 23.73 -23.46
C THR A 11 -15.17 23.01 -23.86
N ASP A 12 -15.09 21.70 -24.09
CA ASP A 12 -16.17 20.79 -23.71
C ASP A 12 -15.59 19.48 -23.14
N LYS A 13 -16.27 19.01 -22.09
CA LYS A 13 -15.87 17.95 -21.18
C LYS A 13 -16.76 16.75 -21.46
N SER A 14 -16.60 16.13 -22.62
CA SER A 14 -17.38 14.96 -23.01
C SER A 14 -16.61 14.22 -24.10
N ASP A 15 -15.79 13.22 -23.73
CA ASP A 15 -15.61 11.97 -24.47
C ASP A 15 -14.38 11.23 -23.94
N LEU A 16 -14.69 10.20 -23.16
CA LEU A 16 -13.77 9.27 -22.53
C LEU A 16 -13.87 7.96 -23.32
N HIS A 17 -13.17 7.87 -24.44
CA HIS A 17 -12.61 6.67 -25.08
C HIS A 17 -12.05 7.09 -26.45
N ASP A 18 -11.01 6.41 -26.92
CA ASP A 18 -10.33 6.63 -28.20
C ASP A 18 -9.34 7.81 -28.26
N ASP A 19 -8.15 7.60 -27.71
CA ASP A 19 -6.92 8.00 -28.41
C ASP A 19 -5.67 7.37 -27.76
N ILE A 20 -5.40 6.11 -28.10
CA ILE A 20 -4.03 5.57 -28.11
C ILE A 20 -3.61 5.53 -29.58
N SER A 21 -3.42 6.70 -30.16
CA SER A 21 -2.80 6.85 -31.47
C SER A 21 -1.29 6.66 -31.32
N ILE A 22 -0.83 5.40 -31.42
CA ILE A 22 0.61 5.10 -31.61
C ILE A 22 0.97 5.52 -33.04
N PHE A 23 1.69 6.62 -33.15
CA PHE A 23 2.18 7.17 -34.41
C PHE A 23 3.21 6.22 -35.04
N CYS A 24 2.78 5.33 -35.94
CA CYS A 24 3.68 4.60 -36.83
C CYS A 24 3.95 5.46 -38.07
N ASN A 25 5.20 5.89 -38.22
CA ASN A 25 5.69 6.67 -39.38
C ASN A 25 5.60 5.84 -40.69
N PRO A 26 4.97 6.34 -41.77
CA PRO A 26 4.79 5.58 -43.00
C PRO A 26 5.84 5.96 -44.04
N THR A 27 6.93 5.20 -44.12
CA THR A 27 7.71 5.15 -45.38
C THR A 27 8.45 3.82 -45.47
N CYS A 28 7.93 2.90 -46.29
CA CYS A 28 8.73 2.00 -47.14
C CYS A 28 7.80 1.26 -48.12
N PRO A 29 8.07 1.31 -49.45
CA PRO A 29 7.24 0.66 -50.46
C PRO A 29 7.68 -0.77 -50.79
N HIS A 30 6.68 -1.61 -51.09
CA HIS A 30 6.70 -2.80 -51.96
C HIS A 30 7.84 -3.84 -51.84
N LYS A 31 7.47 -5.03 -51.32
CA LYS A 31 7.60 -6.33 -52.04
C LYS A 31 6.80 -7.41 -51.31
N ALA A 32 5.78 -7.93 -51.99
CA ALA A 32 4.95 -9.04 -51.53
C ALA A 32 5.73 -10.36 -51.67
N GLY A 33 6.09 -10.96 -50.55
CA GLY A 33 6.34 -12.39 -50.40
C GLY A 33 5.32 -12.95 -49.40
N PRO A 34 5.11 -14.28 -49.32
CA PRO A 34 4.23 -14.85 -48.32
C PRO A 34 4.95 -14.76 -46.97
N THR A 35 4.84 -13.60 -46.32
CA THR A 35 5.34 -13.41 -44.97
C THR A 35 4.46 -14.27 -44.09
N ARG A 36 4.98 -15.45 -43.76
CA ARG A 36 4.50 -16.29 -42.66
C ARG A 36 4.50 -15.40 -41.43
N SER A 37 3.36 -14.77 -41.17
CA SER A 37 3.12 -13.92 -40.02
C SER A 37 3.17 -14.81 -38.80
N LEU A 38 4.39 -15.05 -38.31
CA LEU A 38 4.64 -15.35 -36.91
C LEU A 38 3.76 -14.37 -36.12
N PRO A 39 3.06 -14.83 -35.07
CA PRO A 39 2.18 -13.97 -34.30
C PRO A 39 3.07 -12.97 -33.54
N ILE A 40 3.47 -11.91 -34.22
CA ILE A 40 3.95 -10.69 -33.64
C ILE A 40 2.74 -10.22 -32.85
N GLN A 41 2.75 -10.46 -31.55
CA GLN A 41 1.77 -9.95 -30.62
C GLN A 41 1.61 -8.47 -30.92
N ASP A 42 0.47 -8.14 -31.52
CA ASP A 42 0.12 -6.79 -31.91
C ASP A 42 0.38 -5.86 -30.69
N PRO A 43 1.05 -4.71 -30.87
CA PRO A 43 1.38 -3.82 -29.75
C PRO A 43 0.15 -3.42 -28.94
N PHE A 44 -1.03 -3.30 -29.57
CA PHE A 44 -2.29 -3.06 -28.88
C PHE A 44 -2.73 -4.28 -28.06
N ALA A 45 -2.55 -5.51 -28.56
CA ALA A 45 -2.83 -6.71 -27.79
C ALA A 45 -1.94 -6.80 -26.52
N ARG A 46 -0.67 -6.39 -26.61
CA ARG A 46 0.25 -6.35 -25.47
C ARG A 46 -0.12 -5.28 -24.44
N VAL A 47 -0.45 -4.07 -24.89
CA VAL A 47 -0.93 -3.00 -23.99
C VAL A 47 -2.26 -3.39 -23.34
N ARG A 48 -3.18 -4.02 -24.07
CA ARG A 48 -4.45 -4.51 -23.53
C ARG A 48 -4.25 -5.61 -22.47
N ALA A 49 -3.34 -6.55 -22.71
CA ALA A 49 -3.00 -7.57 -21.72
C ALA A 49 -2.43 -6.93 -20.45
N PHE A 50 -1.52 -5.96 -20.60
CA PHE A 50 -0.97 -5.20 -19.49
C PHE A 50 -2.05 -4.47 -18.69
N THR A 51 -2.98 -3.76 -19.35
CA THR A 51 -4.07 -3.05 -18.67
C THR A 51 -4.98 -4.01 -17.90
N THR A 52 -5.31 -5.17 -18.47
CA THR A 52 -6.13 -6.19 -17.79
C THR A 52 -5.46 -6.68 -16.51
N SER A 53 -4.17 -7.01 -16.58
CA SER A 53 -3.41 -7.45 -15.41
C SER A 53 -3.22 -6.33 -14.37
N LEU A 54 -3.12 -5.07 -14.82
CA LEU A 54 -3.07 -3.91 -13.93
C LEU A 54 -4.39 -3.70 -13.17
N GLU A 55 -5.53 -3.89 -13.82
CA GLU A 55 -6.86 -3.86 -13.18
C GLU A 55 -7.03 -5.00 -12.17
N GLU A 56 -6.58 -6.22 -12.51
CA GLU A 56 -6.62 -7.36 -11.58
C GLU A 56 -5.80 -7.07 -10.32
N LEU A 57 -4.58 -6.54 -10.49
CA LEU A 57 -3.73 -6.12 -9.37
C LEU A 57 -4.44 -5.05 -8.53
N ALA A 58 -5.04 -4.05 -9.17
CA ALA A 58 -5.76 -2.99 -8.48
C ALA A 58 -6.93 -3.52 -7.63
N ALA A 59 -7.76 -4.41 -8.20
CA ALA A 59 -8.89 -5.01 -7.50
C ALA A 59 -8.44 -5.82 -6.27
N ARG A 60 -7.35 -6.58 -6.39
CA ARG A 60 -6.80 -7.38 -5.29
C ARG A 60 -6.17 -6.50 -4.19
N VAL A 61 -5.48 -5.41 -4.57
CA VAL A 61 -4.97 -4.42 -3.63
C VAL A 61 -6.11 -3.74 -2.87
N GLN A 62 -7.18 -3.33 -3.56
CA GLN A 62 -8.36 -2.75 -2.91
C GLN A 62 -9.02 -3.71 -1.93
N ALA A 63 -9.15 -5.00 -2.29
CA ALA A 63 -9.69 -6.01 -1.38
C ALA A 63 -8.82 -6.17 -0.12
N ALA A 64 -7.49 -6.16 -0.27
CA ALA A 64 -6.57 -6.22 0.85
C ALA A 64 -6.62 -4.97 1.74
N GLU A 65 -6.81 -3.79 1.16
CA GLU A 65 -7.01 -2.53 1.89
C GLU A 65 -8.33 -2.50 2.65
N ALA A 66 -9.42 -2.98 2.06
CA ALA A 66 -10.70 -3.13 2.74
C ALA A 66 -10.61 -4.11 3.92
N ALA A 67 -9.91 -5.24 3.74
CA ALA A 67 -9.61 -6.15 4.82
C ALA A 67 -8.80 -5.47 5.93
N ARG A 68 -7.81 -4.64 5.58
CA ARG A 68 -7.04 -3.85 6.55
C ARG A 68 -7.89 -2.81 7.29
N ALA A 69 -8.84 -2.17 6.61
CA ALA A 69 -9.76 -1.19 7.23
C ALA A 69 -10.72 -1.83 8.24
N SER A 70 -11.03 -3.13 8.08
CA SER A 70 -11.85 -3.89 9.02
C SER A 70 -11.12 -4.32 10.31
N TRP A 71 -9.82 -4.05 10.45
CA TRP A 71 -9.07 -4.45 11.64
C TRP A 71 -9.50 -3.65 12.87
N ARG A 72 -9.85 -4.37 13.94
CA ARG A 72 -10.32 -3.82 15.21
C ARG A 72 -9.38 -4.19 16.35
N ALA A 73 -9.29 -3.42 17.43
CA ALA A 73 -8.50 -3.83 18.59
C ALA A 73 -8.95 -5.22 19.10
N PRO A 74 -8.02 -6.15 19.41
CA PRO A 74 -8.39 -7.45 19.96
C PRO A 74 -9.01 -7.29 21.35
N GLY A 75 -10.14 -7.96 21.59
CA GLY A 75 -10.84 -7.88 22.88
C GLY A 75 -10.18 -8.72 23.97
N ASP A 76 -9.72 -9.92 23.61
CA ASP A 76 -9.01 -10.85 24.49
C ASP A 76 -7.92 -11.62 23.72
N ALA A 77 -7.16 -12.47 24.42
CA ALA A 77 -6.08 -13.24 23.81
C ALA A 77 -6.55 -14.30 22.78
N ARG A 78 -7.80 -14.77 22.87
CA ARG A 78 -8.39 -15.73 21.93
C ARG A 78 -8.82 -15.01 20.64
N ASP A 79 -9.46 -13.86 20.75
CA ASP A 79 -9.78 -12.97 19.62
C ASP A 79 -8.49 -12.49 18.95
N ALA A 80 -7.44 -12.14 19.71
CA ALA A 80 -6.13 -11.80 19.16
C ALA A 80 -5.52 -12.93 18.32
N ARG A 81 -5.62 -14.19 18.77
CA ARG A 81 -5.16 -15.37 18.01
C ARG A 81 -5.97 -15.59 16.73
N ALA A 82 -7.30 -15.51 16.82
CA ALA A 82 -8.16 -15.66 15.64
C ALA A 82 -7.89 -14.56 14.59
N GLN A 83 -7.69 -13.32 15.04
CA GLN A 83 -7.29 -12.21 14.17
C GLN A 83 -5.88 -12.43 13.59
N LEU A 84 -4.93 -12.95 14.37
CA LEU A 84 -3.57 -13.22 13.90
C LEU A 84 -3.57 -14.27 12.77
N ASP A 85 -4.39 -15.31 12.88
CA ASP A 85 -4.53 -16.32 11.83
C ASP A 85 -5.11 -15.72 10.55
N ALA A 86 -6.13 -14.85 10.67
CA ALA A 86 -6.72 -14.14 9.54
C ALA A 86 -5.72 -13.20 8.84
N VAL A 87 -4.97 -12.42 9.62
CA VAL A 87 -3.91 -11.52 9.12
C VAL A 87 -2.79 -12.33 8.46
N SER A 88 -2.40 -13.47 9.05
CA SER A 88 -1.34 -14.33 8.49
C SER A 88 -1.74 -14.93 7.14
N ARG A 89 -3.01 -15.37 7.00
CA ARG A 89 -3.56 -15.81 5.70
C ARG A 89 -3.57 -14.69 4.67
N ALA A 90 -4.00 -13.48 5.06
CA ALA A 90 -3.98 -12.32 4.17
C ALA A 90 -2.55 -11.97 3.73
N ARG A 91 -1.58 -12.01 4.65
CA ARG A 91 -0.17 -11.78 4.35
C ARG A 91 0.42 -12.82 3.40
N ALA A 92 0.00 -14.08 3.49
CA ALA A 92 0.43 -15.12 2.55
C ALA A 92 0.01 -14.84 1.09
N GLN A 93 -0.99 -13.98 0.87
CA GLN A 93 -1.43 -13.56 -0.46
C GLN A 93 -0.65 -12.34 -1.00
N LEU A 94 0.18 -11.68 -0.19
CA LEU A 94 0.95 -10.50 -0.63
C LEU A 94 2.17 -10.83 -1.51
N PRO A 95 2.96 -11.90 -1.26
CA PRO A 95 4.05 -12.28 -2.15
C PRO A 95 3.66 -12.46 -3.62
N PRO A 96 2.58 -13.17 -4.00
CA PRO A 96 2.19 -13.28 -5.40
C PRO A 96 1.72 -11.95 -6.00
N LEU A 97 1.11 -11.05 -5.20
CA LEU A 97 0.76 -9.70 -5.66
C LEU A 97 2.00 -8.87 -6.00
N ARG A 98 3.03 -8.97 -5.16
CA ARG A 98 4.30 -8.27 -5.38
C ARG A 98 5.00 -8.79 -6.63
N ARG A 99 5.03 -10.11 -6.84
CA ARG A 99 5.57 -10.71 -8.07
C ARG A 99 4.83 -10.23 -9.31
N LEU A 100 3.50 -10.19 -9.28
CA LEU A 100 2.70 -9.66 -10.40
C LEU A 100 3.03 -8.19 -10.69
N ALA A 101 3.20 -7.37 -9.64
CA ALA A 101 3.53 -5.96 -9.80
C ALA A 101 4.96 -5.76 -10.36
N ASP A 102 5.92 -6.61 -9.96
CA ASP A 102 7.28 -6.64 -10.51
C ASP A 102 7.29 -7.11 -11.97
N GLU A 103 6.49 -8.13 -12.31
CA GLU A 103 6.30 -8.63 -13.69
C GLU A 103 5.70 -7.55 -14.59
N LEU A 104 4.66 -6.84 -14.13
CA LEU A 104 4.08 -5.71 -14.85
C LEU A 104 5.11 -4.60 -15.07
N ARG A 105 5.97 -4.34 -14.08
CA ARG A 105 7.05 -3.36 -14.21
C ARG A 105 8.09 -3.77 -15.24
N ALA A 106 8.47 -5.05 -15.27
CA ALA A 106 9.36 -5.59 -16.28
C ALA A 106 8.73 -5.52 -17.68
N GLN A 107 7.44 -5.84 -17.80
CA GLN A 107 6.68 -5.71 -19.05
C GLN A 107 6.64 -4.26 -19.54
N ALA A 108 6.41 -3.30 -18.64
CA ALA A 108 6.43 -1.88 -18.98
C ALA A 108 7.79 -1.42 -19.51
N GLN A 109 8.89 -1.90 -18.91
CA GLN A 109 10.24 -1.63 -19.39
C GLN A 109 10.52 -2.29 -20.75
N HIS A 110 10.00 -3.50 -20.98
CA HIS A 110 10.19 -4.21 -22.24
C HIS A 110 9.42 -3.53 -23.38
N LEU A 111 8.19 -3.08 -23.13
CA LEU A 111 7.42 -2.28 -24.09
C LEU A 111 8.14 -0.98 -24.46
N ALA A 112 8.73 -0.30 -23.47
CA ALA A 112 9.53 0.90 -23.73
C ALA A 112 10.76 0.62 -24.62
N ARG A 113 11.40 -0.56 -24.50
CA ARG A 113 12.51 -0.99 -25.38
C ARG A 113 12.05 -1.32 -26.80
N ASP A 114 10.82 -1.82 -26.95
CA ASP A 114 10.19 -2.14 -28.23
C ASP A 114 9.62 -0.89 -28.94
N ASN A 115 9.96 0.33 -28.50
CA ASN A 115 9.39 1.61 -28.95
C ASN A 115 7.86 1.73 -28.76
N VAL A 116 7.27 0.91 -27.88
CA VAL A 116 5.85 1.03 -27.49
C VAL A 116 5.78 1.82 -26.19
N GLN A 117 5.50 3.12 -26.30
CA GLN A 117 5.37 4.01 -25.15
C GLN A 117 4.05 3.71 -24.42
N LEU A 118 4.13 3.20 -23.20
CA LEU A 118 2.99 3.13 -22.30
C LEU A 118 2.56 4.54 -21.89
N PRO A 119 1.26 4.88 -21.98
CA PRO A 119 0.72 6.12 -21.45
C PRO A 119 1.17 6.40 -20.02
N ASP A 120 1.52 7.65 -19.73
CA ASP A 120 2.08 8.04 -18.41
C ASP A 120 1.13 7.73 -17.26
N HIS A 121 -0.18 7.84 -17.47
CA HIS A 121 -1.19 7.52 -16.45
C HIS A 121 -1.16 6.05 -16.03
N LEU A 122 -0.87 5.10 -16.96
CA LEU A 122 -0.76 3.68 -16.64
C LEU A 122 0.51 3.38 -15.85
N ARG A 123 1.60 4.08 -16.16
CA ARG A 123 2.87 3.97 -15.45
C ARG A 123 2.77 4.50 -14.03
N ALA A 124 2.20 5.70 -13.87
CA ALA A 124 1.92 6.29 -12.57
C ALA A 124 1.02 5.38 -11.71
N ARG A 125 0.00 4.77 -12.32
CA ARG A 125 -0.88 3.82 -11.63
C ARG A 125 -0.15 2.55 -11.18
N LEU A 126 0.74 1.99 -12.00
CA LEU A 126 1.57 0.85 -11.61
C LEU A 126 2.50 1.20 -10.43
N ASP A 127 3.08 2.40 -10.44
CA ASP A 127 3.93 2.88 -9.35
C ASP A 127 3.14 3.08 -8.05
N ASP A 128 1.93 3.66 -8.12
CA ASP A 128 1.00 3.78 -6.98
C ASP A 128 0.64 2.40 -6.40
N LEU A 129 0.23 1.46 -7.24
CA LEU A 129 -0.12 0.10 -6.82
C LEU A 129 1.08 -0.61 -6.15
N ASN A 130 2.29 -0.44 -6.68
CA ASN A 130 3.51 -0.95 -6.06
C ASN A 130 3.77 -0.37 -4.66
N ALA A 131 3.58 0.93 -4.50
CA ALA A 131 3.70 1.59 -3.20
C ALA A 131 2.66 1.06 -2.20
N ARG A 132 1.41 0.87 -2.66
CA ARG A 132 0.31 0.34 -1.84
C ARG A 132 0.53 -1.11 -1.44
N VAL A 133 0.99 -1.98 -2.33
CA VAL A 133 1.38 -3.38 -2.00
C VAL A 133 2.49 -3.40 -0.93
N SER A 134 3.47 -2.50 -1.03
CA SER A 134 4.54 -2.37 -0.05
C SER A 134 4.01 -1.89 1.31
N ALA A 135 3.13 -0.89 1.32
CA ALA A 135 2.49 -0.39 2.53
C ALA A 135 1.57 -1.44 3.19
N LEU A 136 0.84 -2.23 2.41
CA LEU A 136 0.04 -3.36 2.88
C LEU A 136 0.91 -4.43 3.54
N SER A 137 2.07 -4.72 2.96
CA SER A 137 3.03 -5.68 3.51
C SER A 137 3.56 -5.23 4.87
N ALA A 138 4.03 -3.98 4.96
CA ALA A 138 4.52 -3.40 6.21
C ALA A 138 3.42 -3.31 7.27
N GLY A 139 2.23 -2.82 6.89
CA GLY A 139 1.08 -2.70 7.79
C GLY A 139 0.56 -4.04 8.30
N GLY A 140 0.56 -5.08 7.46
CA GLY A 140 0.19 -6.44 7.87
C GLY A 140 1.20 -7.07 8.80
N GLU A 141 2.50 -6.85 8.57
CA GLU A 141 3.55 -7.31 9.49
C GLU A 141 3.41 -6.65 10.86
N GLU A 142 3.25 -5.33 10.88
CA GLU A 142 3.09 -4.58 12.13
C GLU A 142 1.86 -5.06 12.91
N ARG A 143 0.74 -5.24 12.22
CA ARG A 143 -0.48 -5.76 12.85
C ARG A 143 -0.28 -7.17 13.43
N ALA A 144 0.40 -8.05 12.69
CA ALA A 144 0.69 -9.40 13.16
C ALA A 144 1.58 -9.37 14.41
N ARG A 145 2.58 -8.48 14.46
CA ARG A 145 3.44 -8.29 15.65
C ARG A 145 2.61 -7.85 16.86
N GLN A 146 1.74 -6.85 16.70
CA GLN A 146 0.87 -6.38 17.77
C GLN A 146 -0.06 -7.49 18.29
N LEU A 147 -0.72 -8.22 17.39
CA LEU A 147 -1.62 -9.32 17.74
C LEU A 147 -0.87 -10.48 18.42
N ALA A 148 0.34 -10.80 17.96
CA ALA A 148 1.18 -11.82 18.59
C ALA A 148 1.58 -11.43 20.02
N GLY A 149 1.86 -10.15 20.28
CA GLY A 149 2.10 -9.63 21.63
C GLY A 149 0.90 -9.82 22.54
N VAL A 150 -0.29 -9.38 22.11
CA VAL A 150 -1.53 -9.53 22.89
C VAL A 150 -1.88 -11.01 23.15
N ALA A 151 -1.68 -11.87 22.15
CA ALA A 151 -1.89 -13.31 22.28
C ALA A 151 -0.89 -13.95 23.27
N ARG A 152 0.38 -13.53 23.26
CA ARG A 152 1.39 -14.02 24.19
C ARG A 152 1.12 -13.58 25.62
N ASP A 153 0.76 -12.31 25.82
CA ASP A 153 0.62 -11.69 27.15
C ASP A 153 -0.78 -11.87 27.77
N GLY A 154 -1.63 -12.73 27.18
CA GLY A 154 -2.96 -13.03 27.71
C GLY A 154 -3.93 -11.84 27.74
N GLY A 155 -3.67 -10.77 26.97
CA GLY A 155 -4.44 -9.53 27.02
C GLY A 155 -4.02 -8.53 28.10
N ALA A 156 -3.05 -8.87 28.98
CA ALA A 156 -2.60 -7.98 30.05
C ALA A 156 -1.99 -6.67 29.51
N GLY A 157 -1.27 -6.72 28.38
CA GLY A 157 -0.70 -5.54 27.72
C GLY A 157 -1.74 -4.57 27.14
N ALA A 158 -2.89 -5.07 26.67
CA ALA A 158 -3.98 -4.22 26.16
C ALA A 158 -4.72 -3.50 27.30
N ALA A 159 -4.93 -4.19 28.43
CA ALA A 159 -5.47 -3.59 29.66
C ALA A 159 -4.51 -2.55 30.26
N GLN A 160 -3.20 -2.71 30.08
CA GLN A 160 -2.20 -1.74 30.55
C GLN A 160 -2.24 -0.42 29.80
N GLY A 161 -2.45 -0.44 28.47
CA GLY A 161 -2.55 0.76 27.64
C GLY A 161 -3.78 1.62 27.95
N PHE A 162 -4.93 1.00 28.20
CA PHE A 162 -6.15 1.71 28.62
C PHE A 162 -5.98 2.42 29.98
N LEU A 163 -5.24 1.80 30.91
CA LEU A 163 -5.01 2.33 32.24
C LEU A 163 -3.82 3.31 32.32
N ALA A 164 -3.03 3.47 31.25
CA ALA A 164 -1.88 4.39 31.23
C ALA A 164 -2.31 5.87 31.10
N GLY A 165 -3.46 6.15 30.48
CA GLY A 165 -3.96 7.53 30.30
C GLY A 165 -4.74 8.12 31.48
N SER A 166 -5.07 7.32 32.50
CA SER A 166 -5.91 7.75 33.64
C SER A 166 -5.12 8.16 34.89
N VAL A 167 -3.79 8.09 34.85
CA VAL A 167 -2.95 8.38 36.02
C VAL A 167 -2.39 9.79 35.90
N ARG A 168 -2.85 10.68 36.77
CA ARG A 168 -2.35 12.06 36.85
C ARG A 168 -1.14 12.12 37.79
N PRO A 169 -0.13 12.96 37.51
CA PRO A 169 0.93 13.25 38.47
C PRO A 169 0.35 13.62 39.85
N PRO A 170 0.97 13.21 40.97
CA PRO A 170 2.30 12.60 41.08
C PRO A 170 2.32 11.07 40.99
N TRP A 171 1.25 10.41 40.56
CA TRP A 171 1.17 8.95 40.63
C TRP A 171 1.71 8.29 39.35
N GLU A 172 2.50 7.24 39.50
CA GLU A 172 2.93 6.35 38.40
C GLU A 172 2.42 4.93 38.67
N ARG A 173 2.07 4.18 37.63
CA ARG A 173 1.68 2.77 37.75
C ARG A 173 2.89 1.88 37.65
N ALA A 174 3.11 1.07 38.69
CA ALA A 174 4.08 -0.01 38.71
C ALA A 174 3.36 -1.36 38.74
N VAL A 175 4.09 -2.42 38.40
CA VAL A 175 3.57 -3.79 38.32
C VAL A 175 4.47 -4.69 39.15
N THR A 176 3.88 -5.53 39.99
CA THR A 176 4.66 -6.51 40.77
C THR A 176 5.12 -7.67 39.88
N PRO A 177 6.12 -8.47 40.31
CA PRO A 177 6.49 -9.71 39.61
C PRO A 177 5.36 -10.71 39.44
N ALA A 178 4.30 -10.61 40.27
CA ALA A 178 3.06 -11.41 40.17
C ALA A 178 2.01 -10.77 39.24
N ASN A 179 2.39 -9.76 38.46
CA ASN A 179 1.53 -9.04 37.51
C ASN A 179 0.36 -8.27 38.16
N VAL A 180 0.50 -7.87 39.43
CA VAL A 180 -0.51 -7.07 40.15
C VAL A 180 -0.19 -5.58 39.99
N PRO A 181 -1.10 -4.75 39.43
CA PRO A 181 -0.87 -3.30 39.30
C PRO A 181 -0.96 -2.59 40.65
N TYR A 182 -0.05 -1.64 40.91
CA TYR A 182 -0.10 -0.73 42.07
C TYR A 182 0.36 0.68 41.69
N TYR A 183 0.06 1.66 42.53
CA TYR A 183 0.41 3.07 42.30
C TYR A 183 1.56 3.51 43.21
N ILE A 184 2.59 4.13 42.64
CA ILE A 184 3.71 4.74 43.35
C ILE A 184 3.62 6.27 43.25
N LYS A 185 3.96 6.98 44.34
CA LYS A 185 4.08 8.44 44.30
C LYS A 185 5.47 8.80 43.77
N LEU A 186 5.51 9.51 42.66
CA LEU A 186 6.69 10.24 42.20
C LEU A 186 6.84 11.49 43.07
N VAL A 187 7.80 11.47 43.99
CA VAL A 187 8.17 12.66 44.74
C VAL A 187 8.83 13.61 43.76
N SER A 188 8.14 14.69 43.36
CA SER A 188 8.77 15.80 42.65
C SER A 188 9.76 16.44 43.61
N SER A 189 11.03 16.07 43.50
CA SER A 189 12.12 16.72 44.23
C SER A 189 12.39 18.06 43.58
N ALA A 190 11.56 19.05 43.92
CA ALA A 190 11.79 20.46 43.65
C ALA A 190 11.23 21.26 44.82
N HIS A 191 11.99 21.32 45.92
CA HIS A 191 12.15 22.49 46.79
C HIS A 191 13.31 22.20 47.76
N HIS A 192 14.52 22.42 47.25
CA HIS A 192 15.64 22.83 48.06
C HIS A 192 15.32 24.27 48.52
N HIS A 193 14.87 24.47 49.75
CA HIS A 193 14.91 25.79 50.36
C HIS A 193 15.42 25.65 51.79
N ALA A 194 16.61 26.21 51.98
CA ALA A 194 17.30 26.30 53.24
C ALA A 194 16.43 27.06 54.25
N MET A 195 16.32 26.54 55.46
CA MET A 195 16.08 27.33 56.65
C MET A 195 17.09 26.87 57.71
N ASP A 196 18.35 27.25 57.49
CA ASP A 196 19.22 27.65 58.59
C ASP A 196 18.86 29.10 58.91
N ASN A 197 18.33 29.38 60.11
CA ASN A 197 18.88 30.35 61.06
C ASN A 197 18.03 30.41 62.35
N THR A 198 18.61 29.95 63.45
CA THR A 198 18.34 30.47 64.80
C THR A 198 19.68 30.58 65.50
#